data_AF-A0A091RIN6-F1
#
_entry.id   AF-A0A091RIN6-F1
#
_cell.length_a   1.000
_cell.length_b   1.000
_cell.length_c   1.000
_cell.angle_alpha   90.00
_cell.angle_beta   90.00
_cell.angle_gamma   90.00
#
_symmetry.space_group_name_H-M   'P 1'
#
loop_
_entity.id
_entity.type
_entity.pdbx_description
1 polymer ?
#
loop_
_entity_poly.entity_id
_entity_poly.type
_entity_poly.pdbx_seq_one_letter_code
_entity_poly.pdbx_strand_id
1 'polypeptide(L)'
;MLENCILLSLFAKEHLNRMSEQQLNLYDRLINEPSNDWDIYYWATEAKPTPAEFENDVMAMLREFAKNKKREQRLQQPDLEYLFEPP
;
A
#
# COMPACT_ATOMS: atom_id res chain seq x y z
N MET A 1 -9.98 9.52 1.55
CA MET A 1 -10.90 8.64 0.80
C MET A 1 -10.88 7.25 1.44
N LEU A 2 -12.02 6.60 1.65
CA LEU A 2 -12.09 5.36 2.45
C LEU A 2 -11.36 4.19 1.78
N GLU A 3 -11.48 4.07 0.47
CA GLU A 3 -10.94 2.99 -0.35
C GLU A 3 -9.40 2.98 -0.32
N ASN A 4 -8.77 4.15 -0.49
CA ASN A 4 -7.32 4.27 -0.37
C ASN A 4 -6.84 3.95 1.05
N CYS A 5 -7.54 4.45 2.06
CA CYS A 5 -7.18 4.18 3.46
C CYS A 5 -7.23 2.68 3.79
N ILE A 6 -8.29 1.97 3.37
CA ILE A 6 -8.38 0.51 3.61
C ILE A 6 -7.26 -0.24 2.89
N LEU A 7 -6.98 0.10 1.62
CA LEU A 7 -5.92 -0.53 0.84
C LEU A 7 -4.55 -0.35 1.51
N LEU A 8 -4.20 0.90 1.86
CA LEU A 8 -2.91 1.23 2.46
C LEU A 8 -2.76 0.66 3.88
N SER A 9 -3.81 0.70 4.71
CA SER A 9 -3.74 0.13 6.07
C SER A 9 -3.55 -1.38 6.06
N LEU A 10 -4.21 -2.11 5.17
CA LEU A 10 -4.03 -3.56 5.05
C LEU A 10 -2.67 -3.91 4.44
N PHE A 11 -2.20 -3.13 3.45
CA PHE A 11 -0.86 -3.28 2.88
C PHE A 11 0.22 -3.08 3.95
N ALA A 12 0.11 -2.02 4.76
CA ALA A 12 1.03 -1.75 5.85
C ALA A 12 1.06 -2.91 6.85
N LYS A 13 -0.10 -3.46 7.23
CA LYS A 13 -0.18 -4.61 8.14
C LYS A 13 0.59 -5.84 7.63
N GLU A 14 0.51 -6.17 6.34
CA GLU A 14 1.14 -7.38 5.78
C GLU A 14 2.62 -7.19 5.44
N HIS A 15 3.02 -5.97 5.06
CA HIS A 15 4.35 -5.73 4.49
C HIS A 15 5.28 -4.86 5.33
N LEU A 16 4.78 -3.92 6.14
CA LEU A 16 5.61 -2.88 6.77
C LEU A 16 6.63 -3.45 7.76
N ASN A 17 6.30 -4.56 8.44
CA ASN A 17 7.21 -5.28 9.34
C ASN A 17 8.34 -6.04 8.64
N ARG A 18 8.22 -6.29 7.34
CA ARG A 18 9.18 -7.04 6.51
C ARG A 18 9.94 -6.16 5.54
N MET A 19 9.56 -4.89 5.42
CA MET A 19 10.23 -3.93 4.55
C MET A 19 11.59 -3.52 5.13
N SER A 20 12.56 -3.37 4.22
CA SER A 20 13.83 -2.72 4.52
C SER A 20 13.66 -1.20 4.68
N GLU A 21 14.63 -0.54 5.31
CA GLU A 21 14.64 0.92 5.46
C GLU A 21 14.50 1.66 4.12
N GLN A 22 15.13 1.15 3.05
CA GLN A 22 15.00 1.71 1.71
C GLN A 22 13.56 1.61 1.18
N GLN A 23 12.89 0.47 1.40
CA GLN A 23 11.49 0.30 1.01
C GLN A 23 10.56 1.17 1.86
N LEU A 24 10.83 1.34 3.15
CA LEU A 24 10.07 2.26 4.01
C LEU A 24 10.18 3.70 3.52
N ASN A 25 11.38 4.15 3.12
CA ASN A 25 11.57 5.48 2.54
C ASN A 25 10.81 5.64 1.20
N LEU A 26 10.81 4.62 0.34
CA LEU A 26 10.05 4.65 -0.91
C LEU A 26 8.54 4.67 -0.66
N TYR A 27 8.08 3.92 0.34
CA TYR A 27 6.68 3.90 0.76
C TYR A 27 6.24 5.24 1.34
N ASP A 28 7.07 5.87 2.19
CA ASP A 28 6.82 7.20 2.76
C ASP A 28 6.64 8.25 1.66
N ARG A 29 7.55 8.25 0.67
CA ARG A 29 7.44 9.13 -0.50
C ARG A 29 6.15 8.86 -1.28
N LEU A 30 5.80 7.59 -1.50
CA LEU A 30 4.61 7.23 -2.25
C LEU A 30 3.30 7.71 -1.61
N ILE A 31 3.21 7.70 -0.27
CA ILE A 31 1.98 8.11 0.44
C ILE A 31 1.92 9.61 0.73
N ASN A 32 3.07 10.29 0.83
CA ASN A 32 3.14 11.69 1.26
C ASN A 32 3.45 12.69 0.12
N GLU A 33 4.13 12.28 -0.96
CA GLU A 33 4.46 13.19 -2.07
C GLU A 33 3.27 13.52 -2.99
N PRO A 34 2.40 12.55 -3.37
CA PRO A 34 1.26 12.84 -4.22
C PRO A 34 0.24 13.72 -3.50
N SER A 35 -0.11 14.86 -4.08
CA SER A 35 -1.17 15.73 -3.53
C SER A 35 -2.58 15.16 -3.68
N ASN A 36 -2.75 14.06 -4.43
CA ASN A 36 -4.02 13.44 -4.75
C ASN A 36 -4.02 11.94 -4.44
N ASP A 37 -4.75 11.56 -3.39
CA ASP A 37 -4.94 10.17 -2.97
C ASP A 37 -5.47 9.24 -4.06
N TRP A 38 -6.25 9.77 -5.01
CA TRP A 38 -6.79 8.98 -6.11
C TRP A 38 -5.71 8.46 -7.05
N ASP A 39 -4.62 9.19 -7.22
CA ASP A 39 -3.56 8.76 -8.13
C ASP A 39 -2.84 7.52 -7.60
N ILE A 40 -2.63 7.42 -6.29
CA ILE A 40 -2.09 6.21 -5.64
C ILE A 40 -2.98 5.00 -5.93
N TYR A 41 -4.30 5.15 -5.78
CA TYR A 41 -5.24 4.08 -6.07
C TYR A 41 -5.23 3.68 -7.56
N TYR A 42 -5.17 4.66 -8.47
CA TYR A 42 -5.11 4.38 -9.91
C TYR A 42 -3.81 3.70 -10.34
N TRP A 43 -2.69 4.05 -9.72
CA TRP A 43 -1.40 3.39 -9.95
C TRP A 43 -1.41 1.96 -9.42
N ALA A 44 -1.93 1.76 -8.21
CA ALA A 44 -2.07 0.44 -7.58
C ALA A 44 -2.99 -0.50 -8.38
N THR A 45 -4.05 0.03 -8.98
CA THR A 45 -5.01 -0.74 -9.80
C THR A 45 -4.62 -0.82 -11.28
N GLU A 46 -3.46 -0.27 -11.66
CA GLU A 46 -2.99 -0.18 -13.06
C GLU A 46 -3.98 0.55 -13.99
N ALA A 47 -4.90 1.34 -13.44
CA ALA A 47 -5.85 2.15 -14.19
C ALA A 47 -5.19 3.37 -14.86
N LYS A 48 -4.08 3.85 -14.28
CA LYS A 48 -3.21 4.88 -14.86
C LYS A 48 -1.75 4.42 -14.78
N PRO A 49 -0.89 4.87 -15.71
CA PRO A 49 0.54 4.63 -15.61
C PRO A 49 1.11 5.31 -14.36
N THR A 50 1.96 4.59 -13.64
CA THR A 50 2.71 5.14 -12.52
C THR A 50 3.84 6.05 -13.04
N PRO A 51 4.04 7.25 -12.48
CA PRO A 51 5.20 8.09 -12.79
C PRO A 51 6.51 7.38 -12.49
N ALA A 52 7.56 7.68 -13.27
CA ALA A 52 8.87 7.03 -13.13
C ALA A 52 9.49 7.16 -11.72
N GLU A 53 9.16 8.22 -10.98
CA GLU A 53 9.61 8.43 -9.60
C GLU A 53 9.01 7.43 -8.60
N PHE A 54 7.82 6.91 -8.89
CA PHE A 54 7.09 5.95 -8.06
C PHE A 54 7.11 4.53 -8.65
N GLU A 55 7.67 4.33 -9.84
CA GLU A 55 7.84 3.02 -10.47
C GLU A 55 9.02 2.27 -9.83
N ASN A 56 8.76 1.68 -8.66
CA ASN A 56 9.74 0.99 -7.84
C ASN A 56 9.16 -0.30 -7.23
N ASP A 57 9.98 -1.01 -6.44
CA ASP A 57 9.61 -2.29 -5.83
C ASP A 57 8.37 -2.18 -4.93
N VAL A 58 8.20 -1.07 -4.21
CA VAL A 58 7.04 -0.84 -3.33
C VAL A 58 5.76 -0.71 -4.15
N MET A 59 5.81 -0.01 -5.29
CA MET A 59 4.67 0.07 -6.19
C MET A 59 4.33 -1.30 -6.80
N ALA A 60 5.35 -2.09 -7.17
CA ALA A 60 5.12 -3.46 -7.64
C ALA A 60 4.42 -4.33 -6.57
N MET A 61 4.85 -4.23 -5.31
CA MET A 61 4.20 -4.89 -4.18
C MET A 61 2.75 -4.41 -3.99
N LEU A 62 2.52 -3.09 -4.08
CA LEU A 62 1.19 -2.50 -3.93
C LEU A 62 0.23 -2.96 -5.03
N ARG A 63 0.69 -3.03 -6.29
CA ARG A 63 -0.09 -3.57 -7.42
C ARG A 63 -0.46 -5.02 -7.23
N GLU A 64 0.49 -5.85 -6.82
CA GLU A 64 0.23 -7.27 -6.53
C GLU A 64 -0.74 -7.43 -5.35
N PHE A 65 -0.63 -6.58 -4.33
CA PHE A 65 -1.56 -6.54 -3.21
C PHE A 65 -2.97 -6.12 -3.65
N ALA A 66 -3.09 -5.10 -4.50
CA ALA A 66 -4.37 -4.58 -5.00
C ALA A 66 -5.16 -5.61 -5.82
N LYS A 67 -4.48 -6.52 -6.55
CA LYS A 67 -5.11 -7.61 -7.30
C LYS A 67 -5.92 -8.58 -6.44
N ASN A 68 -5.70 -8.60 -5.13
CA ASN A 68 -6.43 -9.43 -4.16
C ASN A 68 -6.60 -10.89 -4.63
N LYS A 69 -5.52 -11.53 -5.08
CA LYS A 69 -5.56 -12.90 -5.64
C LYS A 69 -6.15 -13.93 -4.66
N LYS A 70 -6.00 -13.68 -3.35
CA LYS A 70 -6.53 -14.49 -2.25
C LYS A 70 -8.04 -14.27 -1.99
N ARG A 71 -8.68 -13.30 -2.66
CA ARG A 71 -10.08 -12.89 -2.49
C ARG A 71 -10.44 -12.59 -1.03
N GLU A 72 -9.53 -11.90 -0.34
CA GLU A 72 -9.71 -11.52 1.05
C GLU A 72 -10.80 -10.47 1.18
N GLN A 73 -11.57 -10.53 2.27
CA GLN A 73 -12.55 -9.49 2.59
C GLN A 73 -11.82 -8.25 3.09
N ARG A 74 -11.89 -7.16 2.31
CA ARG A 74 -11.25 -5.87 2.61
C ARG A 74 -12.32 -4.81 2.85
N LEU A 75 -13.13 -5.03 3.88
CA LEU A 75 -14.30 -4.21 4.18
C LEU A 75 -14.01 -3.09 5.20
N GLN A 76 -12.93 -3.23 5.96
CA GLN A 76 -12.56 -2.30 7.02
C GLN A 76 -11.04 -2.26 7.21
N GLN A 77 -10.57 -1.20 7.87
CA GLN A 77 -9.19 -1.11 8.32
C GLN A 77 -8.93 -2.21 9.38
N PRO A 78 -7.70 -2.75 9.44
CA PRO A 78 -7.36 -3.70 10.47
C PRO A 78 -7.28 -3.01 11.84
N ASP A 79 -7.72 -3.70 12.89
CA ASP A 79 -7.42 -3.31 14.27
C ASP A 79 -5.91 -3.19 14.48
N LEU A 80 -5.46 -2.36 15.42
CA LEU A 80 -4.03 -2.12 15.68
C LEU A 80 -3.38 -3.18 16.58
N GLU A 81 -4.13 -4.17 17.05
CA GLU A 81 -3.65 -5.20 17.99
C GLU A 81 -2.46 -6.00 17.44
N TYR A 82 -2.39 -6.20 16.11
CA TYR A 82 -1.27 -6.89 15.44
C TYR A 82 0.10 -6.23 15.64
N LEU A 83 0.15 -4.96 16.04
CA LEU A 83 1.40 -4.26 16.32
C LEU A 83 2.04 -4.72 17.64
N PHE A 84 1.24 -5.33 18.53
CA PHE A 84 1.65 -5.76 19.85
C PHE A 84 1.77 -7.29 19.97
N GLU A 85 1.36 -8.02 18.94
CA GLU A 85 1.51 -9.48 18.88
C GLU A 85 2.96 -9.86 18.54
N PRO A 86 3.53 -10.88 19.20
CA PRO A 86 4.86 -11.39 18.84
C PRO A 86 4.84 -12.01 17.43
N PRO A 87 5.95 -11.89 16.66
CA PRO A 87 6.05 -12.38 15.28
C PRO A 87 6.03 -13.91 15.14
#